data_AF-A0AAU8X5U8-F1
#
_entry.id   AF-A0AAU8X5U8-F1
#
_cell.length_a   1.000
_cell.length_b   1.000
_cell.length_c   1.000
_cell.angle_alpha   90.00
_cell.angle_beta   90.00
_cell.angle_gamma   90.00
#
_symmetry.space_group_name_H-M   'P 1'
#
loop_
_entity.id
_entity.type
_entity.pdbx_description
1 polymer ?
#
loop_
_entity_poly.entity_id
_entity_poly.type
_entity_poly.pdbx_seq_one_letter_code
_entity_poly.pdbx_strand_id
1 'polypeptide(L)'
;MTQETHIADDPEADDESTLGRLYRQLNRVASLREQMRTHPEDQQDRDSLRQWQADRLGRTHGDLLQSKRYGPAAQFFLTDLYGPGDCARRDADVMRVMPTAERLLPESGLKVLAQAIELDALSEELDYLMVVALRRSGAIHRLTAEAYALAYREVGEPERRAHQITLVTELGLTLDRLARKPFLGTTLKLISGPAHLAGLGELFSFVERGYRVCHQMGRANEFLETIASRETAIMEALLAGDSTMLD
;
A
#
# COMPACT_ATOMS: atom_id res chain seq x y z
N MET A 1 -46.00 32.13 -1.50
CA MET A 1 -46.38 30.94 -0.71
C MET A 1 -46.22 29.73 -1.62
N THR A 2 -44.97 29.28 -1.77
CA THR A 2 -44.41 28.05 -1.15
C THR A 2 -44.99 26.79 -1.78
N GLN A 3 -44.32 26.33 -2.84
CA GLN A 3 -44.37 24.93 -3.27
C GLN A 3 -43.19 24.25 -2.59
N GLU A 4 -43.47 23.51 -1.53
CA GLU A 4 -42.52 22.60 -0.88
C GLU A 4 -42.16 21.51 -1.89
N THR A 5 -40.91 21.50 -2.33
CA THR A 5 -40.36 20.40 -3.13
C THR A 5 -39.96 19.32 -2.14
N HIS A 6 -40.80 18.29 -2.04
CA HIS A 6 -40.52 17.05 -1.35
C HIS A 6 -39.36 16.36 -2.08
N ILE A 7 -38.15 16.48 -1.55
CA ILE A 7 -37.01 15.67 -1.97
C ILE A 7 -37.27 14.28 -1.41
N ALA A 8 -37.63 13.36 -2.30
CA ALA A 8 -37.71 11.95 -1.98
C ALA A 8 -36.31 11.48 -1.56
N ASP A 9 -36.24 10.88 -0.37
CA ASP A 9 -35.10 10.05 0.03
C ASP A 9 -34.96 8.93 -1.01
N ASP A 10 -33.85 8.96 -1.74
CA ASP A 10 -33.47 7.93 -2.70
C ASP A 10 -32.84 6.76 -1.92
N PRO A 11 -33.46 5.56 -1.86
CA PRO A 11 -32.99 4.47 -1.02
C PRO A 11 -31.95 3.57 -1.71
N GLU A 12 -31.21 4.06 -2.71
CA GLU A 12 -30.27 3.27 -3.53
C GLU A 12 -28.78 3.41 -3.16
N ALA A 13 -28.46 3.79 -1.93
CA ALA A 13 -27.07 4.04 -1.51
C ALA A 13 -26.53 3.07 -0.45
N ASP A 14 -26.81 1.76 -0.48
CA ASP A 14 -26.02 0.82 0.37
C ASP A 14 -26.13 -0.70 0.06
N ASP A 15 -25.83 -1.16 -1.16
CA ASP A 15 -25.45 -2.58 -1.32
C ASP A 15 -24.43 -2.81 -2.44
N GLU A 16 -23.30 -2.13 -2.34
CA GLU A 16 -22.18 -2.52 -3.16
C GLU A 16 -21.50 -3.76 -2.56
N SER A 17 -21.53 -4.87 -3.30
CA SER A 17 -20.75 -6.04 -2.94
C SER A 17 -19.27 -5.68 -2.76
N THR A 18 -18.60 -6.31 -1.79
CA THR A 18 -17.15 -6.13 -1.56
C THR A 18 -16.32 -6.29 -2.84
N LEU A 19 -16.79 -7.13 -3.79
CA LEU A 19 -16.18 -7.32 -5.10
C LEU A 19 -16.33 -6.09 -6.01
N GLY A 20 -17.48 -5.43 -6.00
CA GLY A 20 -17.68 -4.16 -6.71
C GLY A 20 -16.67 -3.11 -6.26
N ARG A 21 -16.52 -2.95 -4.93
CA ARG A 21 -15.55 -2.00 -4.36
C ARG A 21 -14.12 -2.32 -4.80
N LEU A 22 -13.77 -3.59 -4.74
CA LEU A 22 -12.48 -4.15 -5.17
C LEU A 22 -12.14 -3.79 -6.62
N TYR A 23 -13.04 -4.09 -7.56
CA TYR A 23 -12.83 -3.77 -8.97
C TYR A 23 -12.68 -2.26 -9.21
N ARG A 24 -13.45 -1.43 -8.48
CA ARG A 24 -13.31 0.02 -8.62
C ARG A 24 -11.95 0.51 -8.12
N GLN A 25 -11.45 0.01 -6.99
CA GLN A 25 -10.11 0.37 -6.50
C GLN A 25 -9.01 -0.04 -7.50
N LEU A 26 -9.08 -1.27 -8.03
CA LEU A 26 -8.16 -1.74 -9.06
C LEU A 26 -8.18 -0.87 -10.32
N ASN A 27 -9.38 -0.56 -10.83
CA ASN A 27 -9.52 0.28 -12.02
C ASN A 27 -9.01 1.71 -11.77
N ARG A 28 -9.17 2.23 -10.54
CA ARG A 28 -8.65 3.54 -10.14
C ARG A 28 -7.13 3.57 -10.15
N VAL A 29 -6.48 2.57 -9.55
CA VAL A 29 -5.02 2.38 -9.61
C VAL A 29 -4.53 2.29 -11.05
N ALA A 30 -5.16 1.41 -11.84
CA ALA A 30 -4.78 1.22 -13.24
C ALA A 30 -4.89 2.52 -14.05
N SER A 31 -5.96 3.29 -13.82
CA SER A 31 -6.17 4.58 -14.50
C SER A 31 -5.12 5.62 -14.11
N LEU A 32 -4.80 5.74 -12.81
CA LEU A 32 -3.75 6.65 -12.34
C LEU A 32 -2.38 6.27 -12.95
N ARG A 33 -2.04 4.98 -12.91
CA ARG A 33 -0.77 4.50 -13.48
C ARG A 33 -0.69 4.71 -14.99
N GLU A 34 -1.79 4.52 -15.72
CA GLU A 34 -1.82 4.78 -17.16
C GLU A 34 -1.67 6.27 -17.48
N GLN A 35 -2.34 7.17 -16.73
CA GLN A 35 -2.15 8.62 -16.86
C GLN A 35 -0.66 8.99 -16.69
N MET A 36 0.00 8.41 -15.68
CA MET A 36 1.42 8.65 -15.43
C MET A 36 2.31 8.04 -16.51
N ARG A 37 1.95 6.88 -17.08
CA ARG A 37 2.71 6.26 -18.18
C ARG A 37 2.71 7.10 -19.46
N THR A 38 1.67 7.91 -19.68
CA THR A 38 1.60 8.79 -20.86
C THR A 38 2.59 9.96 -20.80
N HIS A 39 3.18 10.24 -19.63
CA HIS A 39 4.12 11.33 -19.40
C HIS A 39 5.36 10.79 -18.65
N PRO A 40 6.47 10.45 -19.33
CA PRO A 40 7.64 9.84 -18.70
C PRO A 40 8.19 10.60 -17.47
N GLU A 41 8.04 11.93 -17.46
CA GLU A 41 8.36 12.79 -16.34
C GLU A 41 7.50 12.53 -15.08
N ASP A 42 6.23 12.12 -15.25
CA ASP A 42 5.33 11.74 -14.15
C ASP A 42 5.76 10.46 -13.47
N GLN A 43 6.22 9.49 -14.27
CA GLN A 43 6.76 8.25 -13.73
C GLN A 43 8.07 8.51 -12.98
N GLN A 44 8.99 9.29 -13.54
CA GLN A 44 10.28 9.59 -12.91
C GLN A 44 10.11 10.35 -11.59
N ASP A 45 9.23 11.35 -11.54
CA ASP A 45 9.00 12.15 -10.35
C ASP A 45 8.40 11.31 -9.21
N ARG A 46 7.48 10.41 -9.56
CA ARG A 46 6.91 9.48 -8.61
C ARG A 46 7.92 8.46 -8.08
N ASP A 47 8.73 7.88 -8.96
CA ASP A 47 9.77 6.93 -8.55
C ASP A 47 10.79 7.62 -7.65
N SER A 48 11.12 8.89 -7.93
CA SER A 48 11.99 9.72 -7.08
C SER A 48 11.37 9.97 -5.71
N LEU A 49 10.08 10.30 -5.66
CA LEU A 49 9.34 10.47 -4.39
C LEU A 49 9.31 9.17 -3.58
N ARG A 50 8.97 8.05 -4.20
CA ARG A 50 8.92 6.73 -3.54
C ARG A 50 10.26 6.29 -3.02
N GLN A 51 11.33 6.50 -3.80
CA GLN A 51 12.68 6.22 -3.33
C GLN A 51 13.01 7.06 -2.09
N TRP A 52 12.69 8.35 -2.11
CA TRP A 52 12.92 9.22 -0.95
C TRP A 52 12.11 8.76 0.28
N GLN A 53 10.83 8.38 0.10
CA GLN A 53 9.98 7.88 1.19
C GLN A 53 10.48 6.53 1.73
N ALA A 54 10.96 5.64 0.87
CA ALA A 54 11.60 4.38 1.27
C ALA A 54 12.88 4.62 2.07
N ASP A 55 13.73 5.56 1.63
CA ASP A 55 14.95 5.96 2.34
C ASP A 55 14.62 6.57 3.72
N ARG A 56 13.58 7.41 3.78
CA ARG A 56 13.08 8.02 5.03
C ARG A 56 12.52 6.97 5.99
N LEU A 57 11.77 5.98 5.51
CA LEU A 57 11.36 4.84 6.33
C LEU A 57 12.59 4.06 6.84
N GLY A 58 13.59 3.86 5.99
CA GLY A 58 14.85 3.21 6.37
C GLY A 58 15.61 3.94 7.47
N ARG A 59 15.63 5.28 7.46
CA ARG A 59 16.20 6.09 8.54
C ARG A 59 15.38 5.99 9.83
N THR A 60 14.08 6.28 9.74
CA THR A 60 13.17 6.37 10.91
C THR A 60 12.83 5.02 11.56
N HIS A 61 13.11 3.91 10.87
CA HIS A 61 12.91 2.54 11.36
C HIS A 61 14.21 1.71 11.32
N GLY A 62 15.37 2.37 11.42
CA GLY A 62 16.67 1.72 11.32
C GLY A 62 16.89 0.61 12.35
N ASP A 63 16.31 0.72 13.55
CA ASP A 63 16.33 -0.31 14.58
C ASP A 63 15.56 -1.58 14.16
N LEU A 64 14.43 -1.45 13.47
CA LEU A 64 13.69 -2.59 12.93
C LEU A 64 14.48 -3.28 11.82
N LEU A 65 15.18 -2.51 10.97
CA LEU A 65 16.06 -3.05 9.94
C LEU A 65 17.27 -3.81 10.51
N GLN A 66 17.85 -3.31 11.60
CA GLN A 66 19.00 -3.94 12.27
C GLN A 66 18.60 -5.13 13.15
N SER A 67 17.31 -5.28 13.47
CA SER A 67 16.81 -6.40 14.25
C SER A 67 16.99 -7.72 13.52
N LYS A 68 17.59 -8.72 14.18
CA LYS A 68 17.66 -10.08 13.63
C LYS A 68 16.29 -10.70 13.39
N ARG A 69 15.28 -10.27 14.16
CA ARG A 69 13.90 -10.77 14.08
C ARG A 69 13.09 -10.02 13.04
N TYR A 70 13.17 -8.68 13.02
CA TYR A 70 12.32 -7.83 12.18
C TYR A 70 12.99 -7.40 10.87
N GLY A 71 14.32 -7.43 10.79
CA GLY A 71 15.10 -6.94 9.65
C GLY A 71 14.66 -7.51 8.30
N PRO A 72 14.48 -8.83 8.15
CA PRO A 72 13.98 -9.40 6.89
C PRO A 72 12.59 -8.88 6.49
N ALA A 73 11.71 -8.62 7.46
CA ALA A 73 10.38 -8.08 7.22
C ALA A 73 10.37 -6.59 6.90
N ALA A 74 11.14 -5.81 7.64
CA ALA A 74 11.37 -4.41 7.35
C ALA A 74 11.99 -4.23 5.95
N GLN A 75 12.99 -5.03 5.59
CA GLN A 75 13.62 -4.98 4.27
C GLN A 75 12.63 -5.30 3.16
N PHE A 76 11.86 -6.39 3.29
CA PHE A 76 10.84 -6.77 2.32
C PHE A 76 9.77 -5.67 2.13
N PHE A 77 9.38 -5.00 3.21
CA PHE A 77 8.46 -3.87 3.12
C PHE A 77 9.04 -2.72 2.28
N LEU A 78 10.29 -2.35 2.52
CA LEU A 78 10.95 -1.25 1.80
C LEU A 78 11.24 -1.57 0.33
N THR A 79 11.62 -2.80 0.00
CA THR A 79 12.06 -3.14 -1.36
C THR A 79 10.95 -3.70 -2.22
N ASP A 80 10.13 -4.59 -1.66
CA ASP A 80 9.17 -5.36 -2.44
C ASP A 80 7.77 -4.75 -2.34
N LEU A 81 7.36 -4.18 -1.20
CA LEU A 81 6.01 -3.62 -1.05
C LEU A 81 5.93 -2.15 -1.48
N TYR A 82 6.85 -1.30 -1.01
CA TYR A 82 6.73 0.14 -1.18
C TYR A 82 7.77 0.77 -2.13
N GLY A 83 8.93 0.14 -2.29
CA GLY A 83 10.00 0.63 -3.16
C GLY A 83 9.63 0.66 -4.64
N PRO A 84 10.49 1.25 -5.50
CA PRO A 84 10.27 1.39 -6.94
C PRO A 84 10.36 0.06 -7.73
N GLY A 85 10.07 -1.08 -7.09
CA GLY A 85 10.02 -2.38 -7.74
C GLY A 85 8.94 -2.44 -8.81
N ASP A 86 8.90 -3.55 -9.56
CA ASP A 86 8.01 -3.75 -10.72
C ASP A 86 6.53 -3.95 -10.31
N CYS A 87 5.90 -2.92 -9.74
CA CYS A 87 4.50 -2.90 -9.33
C CYS A 87 3.57 -3.05 -10.54
N ALA A 88 3.93 -2.52 -11.70
CA ALA A 88 3.12 -2.58 -12.91
C ALA A 88 2.83 -4.03 -13.35
N ARG A 89 3.84 -4.91 -13.33
CA ARG A 89 3.64 -6.33 -13.68
C ARG A 89 2.84 -7.08 -12.63
N ARG A 90 3.05 -6.79 -11.34
CA ARG A 90 2.29 -7.43 -10.25
C ARG A 90 0.81 -7.07 -10.31
N ASP A 91 0.47 -5.82 -10.60
CA ASP A 91 -0.92 -5.40 -10.74
C ASP A 91 -1.61 -6.07 -11.94
N ALA A 92 -0.91 -6.16 -13.07
CA ALA A 92 -1.44 -6.86 -14.24
C ALA A 92 -1.70 -8.34 -13.91
N ASP A 93 -0.81 -8.98 -13.16
CA ASP A 93 -1.01 -10.35 -12.67
C ASP A 93 -2.19 -10.43 -11.70
N VAL A 94 -2.34 -9.48 -10.76
CA VAL A 94 -3.50 -9.40 -9.84
C VAL A 94 -4.81 -9.33 -10.63
N MET A 95 -4.92 -8.41 -11.59
CA MET A 95 -6.09 -8.28 -12.45
C MET A 95 -6.43 -9.57 -13.19
N ARG A 96 -5.42 -10.30 -13.67
CA ARG A 96 -5.60 -11.59 -14.36
C ARG A 96 -6.10 -12.68 -13.43
N VAL A 97 -5.71 -12.67 -12.15
CA VAL A 97 -6.13 -13.71 -11.19
C VAL A 97 -7.44 -13.40 -10.48
N MET A 98 -7.94 -12.16 -10.52
CA MET A 98 -9.18 -11.75 -9.83
C MET A 98 -10.37 -12.71 -10.04
N PRO A 99 -10.74 -13.11 -11.27
CA PRO A 99 -11.88 -14.02 -11.47
C PRO A 99 -11.66 -15.41 -10.85
N THR A 100 -10.40 -15.85 -10.80
CA THR A 100 -10.03 -17.12 -10.18
C THR A 100 -10.02 -17.00 -8.66
N ALA A 101 -9.51 -15.87 -8.14
CA ALA A 101 -9.49 -15.56 -6.72
C ALA A 101 -10.92 -15.52 -6.15
N GLU A 102 -11.86 -14.89 -6.85
CA GLU A 102 -13.29 -14.84 -6.49
C GLU A 102 -13.92 -16.22 -6.35
N ARG A 103 -13.61 -17.13 -7.27
CA ARG A 103 -14.21 -18.46 -7.30
C ARG A 103 -13.59 -19.41 -6.27
N LEU A 104 -12.30 -19.23 -5.94
CA LEU A 104 -11.53 -20.22 -5.19
C LEU A 104 -11.09 -19.78 -3.79
N LEU A 105 -10.96 -18.47 -3.53
CA LEU A 105 -10.56 -18.00 -2.21
C LEU A 105 -11.74 -18.03 -1.24
N PRO A 106 -11.51 -18.44 0.03
CA PRO A 106 -12.49 -18.19 1.07
C PRO A 106 -12.65 -16.68 1.30
N GLU A 107 -13.75 -16.27 1.93
CA GLU A 107 -14.04 -14.87 2.26
C GLU A 107 -12.86 -14.17 2.95
N SER A 108 -12.20 -14.85 3.89
CA SER A 108 -11.00 -14.31 4.57
C SER A 108 -9.83 -14.00 3.63
N GLY A 109 -9.68 -14.74 2.53
CA GLY A 109 -8.66 -14.48 1.51
C GLY A 109 -9.05 -13.31 0.60
N LEU A 110 -10.33 -13.22 0.23
CA LEU A 110 -10.86 -12.08 -0.52
C LEU A 110 -10.76 -10.78 0.27
N LYS A 111 -10.99 -10.82 1.59
CA LYS A 111 -10.78 -9.65 2.46
C LYS A 111 -9.34 -9.17 2.47
N VAL A 112 -8.37 -10.08 2.56
CA VAL A 112 -6.94 -9.72 2.48
C VAL A 112 -6.58 -9.08 1.14
N LEU A 113 -7.11 -9.64 0.05
CA LEU A 113 -6.92 -9.09 -1.28
C LEU A 113 -7.54 -7.68 -1.39
N ALA A 114 -8.73 -7.48 -0.83
CA ALA A 114 -9.38 -6.17 -0.75
C ALA A 114 -8.56 -5.13 -0.01
N GLN A 115 -8.09 -5.47 1.20
CA GLN A 115 -7.27 -4.56 1.99
C GLN A 115 -5.95 -4.22 1.31
N ALA A 116 -5.32 -5.18 0.63
CA ALA A 116 -4.08 -4.95 -0.11
C ALA A 116 -4.29 -4.01 -1.32
N ILE A 117 -5.36 -4.22 -2.08
CA ILE A 117 -5.72 -3.37 -3.23
C ILE A 117 -6.10 -1.96 -2.78
N GLU A 118 -6.86 -1.84 -1.69
CA GLU A 118 -7.23 -0.55 -1.12
C GLU A 118 -6.00 0.21 -0.61
N LEU A 119 -5.09 -0.47 0.08
CA LEU A 119 -3.84 0.13 0.53
C LEU A 119 -2.99 0.62 -0.65
N ASP A 120 -2.88 -0.17 -1.72
CA ASP A 120 -2.16 0.24 -2.93
C ASP A 120 -2.81 1.48 -3.55
N ALA A 121 -4.12 1.47 -3.79
CA ALA A 121 -4.88 2.60 -4.33
C ALA A 121 -4.71 3.88 -3.52
N LEU A 122 -4.85 3.78 -2.22
CA LEU A 122 -4.69 4.92 -1.32
C LEU A 122 -3.26 5.46 -1.35
N SER A 123 -2.26 4.59 -1.38
CA SER A 123 -0.85 4.97 -1.46
C SER A 123 -0.54 5.69 -2.77
N GLU A 124 -1.02 5.17 -3.89
CA GLU A 124 -0.87 5.75 -5.23
C GLU A 124 -1.46 7.16 -5.31
N GLU A 125 -2.68 7.34 -4.81
CA GLU A 125 -3.36 8.63 -4.83
C GLU A 125 -2.64 9.67 -3.97
N LEU A 126 -2.20 9.26 -2.79
CA LEU A 126 -1.49 10.16 -1.88
C LEU A 126 -0.10 10.51 -2.41
N ASP A 127 0.61 9.57 -3.02
CA ASP A 127 1.89 9.83 -3.70
C ASP A 127 1.69 10.81 -4.88
N TYR A 128 0.61 10.64 -5.66
CA TYR A 128 0.28 11.57 -6.75
C TYR A 128 0.07 13.01 -6.23
N LEU A 129 -0.71 13.17 -5.15
CA LEU A 129 -0.93 14.49 -4.55
C LEU A 129 0.38 15.12 -4.06
N MET A 130 1.27 14.31 -3.46
CA MET A 130 2.60 14.76 -3.04
C MET A 130 3.44 15.21 -4.23
N VAL A 131 3.47 14.45 -5.33
CA VAL A 131 4.20 14.84 -6.56
C VAL A 131 3.68 16.18 -7.09
N VAL A 132 2.35 16.39 -7.13
CA VAL A 132 1.76 17.66 -7.58
C VAL A 132 2.19 18.84 -6.69
N ALA A 133 2.17 18.69 -5.37
CA ALA A 133 2.62 19.73 -4.44
C ALA A 133 4.13 20.03 -4.57
N LEU A 134 4.95 18.98 -4.71
CA LEU A 134 6.40 19.10 -4.89
C LEU A 134 6.78 19.76 -6.22
N ARG A 135 6.02 19.51 -7.28
CA ARG A 135 6.18 20.20 -8.58
C ARG A 135 5.85 21.67 -8.47
N ARG A 136 4.73 22.00 -7.83
CA ARG A 136 4.29 23.39 -7.64
C ARG A 136 5.31 24.23 -6.87
N SER A 137 5.96 23.63 -5.88
CA SER A 137 7.03 24.26 -5.10
C SER A 137 8.42 24.23 -5.77
N GLY A 138 8.57 23.52 -6.89
CA GLY A 138 9.86 23.35 -7.59
C GLY A 138 10.86 22.43 -6.87
N ALA A 139 10.40 21.65 -5.90
CA ALA A 139 11.22 20.80 -5.04
C ALA A 139 11.32 19.34 -5.50
N ILE A 140 10.56 18.92 -6.51
CA ILE A 140 10.46 17.50 -6.93
C ILE A 140 11.82 16.85 -7.26
N HIS A 141 12.79 17.61 -7.77
CA HIS A 141 14.14 17.10 -8.08
C HIS A 141 15.17 17.34 -6.97
N ARG A 142 14.77 17.92 -5.83
CA ARG A 142 15.62 18.25 -4.68
C ARG A 142 14.85 18.01 -3.37
N LEU A 143 14.44 16.76 -3.15
CA LEU A 143 13.68 16.38 -1.97
C LEU A 143 14.54 16.44 -0.70
N THR A 144 14.12 17.29 0.24
CA THR A 144 14.65 17.36 1.60
C THR A 144 13.52 17.08 2.60
N ALA A 145 13.87 16.87 3.88
CA ALA A 145 12.87 16.69 4.93
C ALA A 145 11.91 17.88 5.03
N GLU A 146 12.42 19.10 4.89
CA GLU A 146 11.64 20.33 4.91
C GLU A 146 10.72 20.43 3.69
N ALA A 147 11.23 20.17 2.49
CA ALA A 147 10.42 20.19 1.27
C ALA A 147 9.30 19.14 1.31
N TYR A 148 9.61 17.94 1.81
CA TYR A 148 8.62 16.88 2.01
C TYR A 148 7.56 17.30 3.03
N ALA A 149 7.94 17.83 4.19
CA ALA A 149 6.99 18.27 5.22
C ALA A 149 6.09 19.41 4.73
N LEU A 150 6.63 20.37 3.97
CA LEU A 150 5.85 21.44 3.36
C LEU A 150 4.81 20.88 2.38
N ALA A 151 5.22 19.97 1.47
CA ALA A 151 4.31 19.33 0.55
C ALA A 151 3.26 18.47 1.26
N TYR A 152 3.66 17.73 2.30
CA TYR A 152 2.77 16.89 3.11
C TYR A 152 1.66 17.71 3.78
N ARG A 153 2.02 18.88 4.31
CA ARG A 153 1.08 19.82 4.91
C ARG A 153 0.21 20.52 3.86
N GLU A 154 0.74 20.82 2.68
CA GLU A 154 -0.05 21.37 1.56
C GLU A 154 -1.10 20.35 1.08
N VAL A 155 -0.73 19.07 0.98
CA VAL A 155 -1.65 17.98 0.63
C VAL A 155 -2.76 17.84 1.67
N GLY A 156 -2.42 17.86 2.97
CA GLY A 156 -3.39 18.06 4.04
C GLY A 156 -4.44 16.95 4.17
N GLU A 157 -4.02 15.69 4.16
CA GLU A 157 -4.91 14.51 4.12
C GLU A 157 -4.79 13.62 5.40
N PRO A 158 -5.06 14.15 6.61
CA PRO A 158 -4.84 13.43 7.87
C PRO A 158 -5.68 12.15 7.99
N GLU A 159 -6.95 12.20 7.63
CA GLU A 159 -7.87 11.05 7.76
C GLU A 159 -7.45 9.91 6.83
N ARG A 160 -7.11 10.23 5.58
CA ARG A 160 -6.64 9.25 4.59
C ARG A 160 -5.29 8.65 4.99
N ARG A 161 -4.38 9.44 5.60
CA ARG A 161 -3.10 8.93 6.11
C ARG A 161 -3.28 8.03 7.33
N ALA A 162 -4.17 8.39 8.26
CA ALA A 162 -4.52 7.53 9.39
C ALA A 162 -5.17 6.22 8.93
N HIS A 163 -6.03 6.28 7.91
CA HIS A 163 -6.60 5.09 7.27
C HIS A 163 -5.53 4.21 6.61
N GLN A 164 -4.56 4.82 5.91
CA GLN A 164 -3.41 4.11 5.32
C GLN A 164 -2.62 3.32 6.38
N ILE A 165 -2.32 3.93 7.54
CA ILE A 165 -1.64 3.28 8.66
C ILE A 165 -2.48 2.12 9.23
N THR A 166 -3.80 2.33 9.33
CA THR A 166 -4.74 1.30 9.79
C THR A 166 -4.73 0.08 8.86
N LEU A 167 -4.83 0.30 7.54
CA LEU A 167 -4.78 -0.75 6.53
C LEU A 167 -3.47 -1.56 6.60
N VAL A 168 -2.32 -0.88 6.73
CA VAL A 168 -1.01 -1.56 6.91
C VAL A 168 -1.04 -2.49 8.12
N THR A 169 -1.57 -2.02 9.24
CA THR A 169 -1.64 -2.76 10.50
C THR A 169 -2.57 -3.96 10.40
N GLU A 170 -3.80 -3.76 9.90
CA GLU A 170 -4.80 -4.82 9.77
C GLU A 170 -4.39 -5.90 8.77
N LEU A 171 -3.80 -5.49 7.64
CA LEU A 171 -3.28 -6.39 6.63
C LEU A 171 -2.14 -7.23 7.22
N GLY A 172 -1.18 -6.59 7.90
CA GLY A 172 -0.06 -7.27 8.56
C GLY A 172 -0.53 -8.30 9.59
N LEU A 173 -1.48 -7.95 10.46
CA LEU A 173 -2.04 -8.87 11.46
C LEU A 173 -2.79 -10.05 10.82
N THR A 174 -3.45 -9.81 9.69
CA THR A 174 -4.16 -10.86 8.97
C THR A 174 -3.19 -11.79 8.26
N LEU A 175 -2.15 -11.26 7.62
CA LEU A 175 -1.08 -12.03 7.01
C LEU A 175 -0.32 -12.88 8.03
N ASP A 176 -0.03 -12.36 9.24
CA ASP A 176 0.59 -13.12 10.33
C ASP A 176 -0.31 -14.29 10.79
N ARG A 177 -1.63 -14.08 10.90
CA ARG A 177 -2.59 -15.18 11.17
C ARG A 177 -2.58 -16.24 10.07
N LEU A 178 -2.52 -15.84 8.80
CA LEU A 178 -2.48 -16.78 7.69
C LEU A 178 -1.15 -17.52 7.61
N ALA A 179 -0.01 -16.85 7.78
CA ALA A 179 1.33 -17.43 7.71
C ALA A 179 1.55 -18.57 8.71
N ARG A 180 0.77 -18.60 9.79
CA ARG A 180 0.83 -19.63 10.85
C ARG A 180 -0.12 -20.81 10.63
N LYS A 181 -0.91 -20.81 9.55
CA LYS A 181 -1.71 -21.99 9.18
C LYS A 181 -0.80 -23.13 8.74
N PRO A 182 -1.03 -24.37 9.21
CA PRO A 182 -0.21 -25.50 8.80
C PRO A 182 -0.33 -25.73 7.30
N PHE A 183 0.75 -26.24 6.70
CA PHE A 183 0.86 -26.57 5.27
C PHE A 183 0.78 -25.39 4.28
N LEU A 184 0.53 -24.14 4.72
CA LEU A 184 0.41 -23.01 3.80
C LEU A 184 1.66 -22.83 2.93
N GLY A 185 2.85 -22.95 3.51
CA GLY A 185 4.11 -22.86 2.75
C GLY A 185 4.27 -23.97 1.70
N THR A 186 3.79 -25.18 2.00
CA THR A 186 3.81 -26.31 1.04
C THR A 186 2.82 -26.08 -0.09
N THR A 187 1.61 -25.63 0.23
CA THR A 187 0.58 -25.30 -0.76
C THR A 187 1.08 -24.20 -1.69
N LEU A 188 1.67 -23.12 -1.16
CA LEU A 188 2.24 -22.03 -1.95
C LEU A 188 3.30 -22.54 -2.94
N LYS A 189 4.26 -23.36 -2.49
CA LYS A 189 5.28 -23.93 -3.38
C LYS A 189 4.71 -24.78 -4.51
N LEU A 190 3.64 -25.54 -4.23
CA LEU A 190 3.00 -26.41 -5.23
C LEU A 190 2.27 -25.60 -6.30
N ILE A 191 1.63 -24.49 -5.92
CA ILE A 191 0.89 -23.65 -6.86
C ILE A 191 1.80 -22.69 -7.65
N SER A 192 2.97 -22.34 -7.11
CA SER A 192 3.93 -21.47 -7.80
C SER A 192 4.44 -22.04 -9.11
N GLY A 193 4.77 -23.34 -9.16
CA GLY A 193 5.27 -23.98 -10.39
C GLY A 193 4.34 -23.78 -11.60
N PRO A 194 3.06 -24.20 -11.52
CA PRO A 194 2.07 -23.95 -12.57
C PRO A 194 1.83 -22.45 -12.83
N ALA A 195 1.84 -21.61 -11.80
CA ALA A 195 1.63 -20.17 -11.95
C ALA A 195 2.74 -19.49 -12.78
N HIS A 196 4.01 -19.88 -12.55
CA HIS A 196 5.14 -19.41 -13.36
C HIS A 196 4.97 -19.79 -14.84
N LEU A 197 4.51 -21.02 -15.12
CA LEU A 197 4.24 -21.47 -16.50
C LEU A 197 3.06 -20.73 -17.15
N ALA A 198 2.09 -20.29 -16.34
CA ALA A 198 0.93 -19.51 -16.79
C ALA A 198 1.21 -18.00 -16.95
N GLY A 199 2.46 -17.57 -16.71
CA GLY A 199 2.88 -16.16 -16.82
C GLY A 199 2.58 -15.31 -15.58
N LEU A 200 2.23 -15.92 -14.44
CA LEU A 200 1.93 -15.25 -13.16
C LEU A 200 3.10 -15.36 -12.16
N GLY A 201 4.31 -15.57 -12.67
CA GLY A 201 5.47 -15.93 -11.85
C GLY A 201 5.88 -14.85 -10.85
N GLU A 202 5.78 -13.58 -11.23
CA GLU A 202 6.16 -12.45 -10.36
C GLU A 202 5.25 -12.33 -9.15
N LEU A 203 3.93 -12.40 -9.36
CA LEU A 203 2.94 -12.39 -8.27
C LEU A 203 3.19 -13.52 -7.27
N PHE A 204 3.35 -14.77 -7.74
CA PHE A 204 3.54 -15.91 -6.85
C PHE A 204 4.91 -15.90 -6.15
N SER A 205 5.97 -15.51 -6.85
CA SER A 205 7.29 -15.31 -6.24
C SER A 205 7.24 -14.24 -5.13
N PHE A 206 6.51 -13.15 -5.35
CA PHE A 206 6.29 -12.12 -4.35
C PHE A 206 5.54 -12.65 -3.12
N VAL A 207 4.44 -13.39 -3.32
CA VAL A 207 3.67 -14.01 -2.23
C VAL A 207 4.53 -14.99 -1.42
N GLU A 208 5.37 -15.79 -2.08
CA GLU A 208 6.28 -16.72 -1.39
C GLU A 208 7.33 -16.00 -0.53
N ARG A 209 7.92 -14.91 -1.04
CA ARG A 209 8.88 -14.11 -0.28
C ARG A 209 8.22 -13.49 0.95
N GLY A 210 7.04 -12.88 0.77
CA GLY A 210 6.25 -12.31 1.86
C GLY A 210 5.88 -13.34 2.93
N TYR A 211 5.44 -14.53 2.50
CA TYR A 211 5.14 -15.64 3.42
C TYR A 211 6.37 -16.04 4.24
N ARG A 212 7.52 -16.25 3.59
CA ARG A 212 8.76 -16.68 4.26
C ARG A 212 9.20 -15.69 5.33
N VAL A 213 9.15 -14.40 4.99
CA VAL A 213 9.49 -13.29 5.87
C VAL A 213 8.55 -13.20 7.08
N CYS A 214 7.23 -13.26 6.86
CA CYS A 214 6.25 -13.23 7.94
C CYS A 214 6.41 -14.44 8.86
N HIS A 215 6.60 -15.63 8.28
CA HIS A 215 6.81 -16.85 9.03
C HIS A 215 8.08 -16.81 9.89
N GLN A 216 9.19 -16.26 9.37
CA GLN A 216 10.45 -16.14 10.09
C GLN A 216 10.37 -15.14 11.26
N MET A 217 9.68 -14.02 11.08
CA MET A 217 9.52 -12.98 12.10
C MET A 217 8.71 -13.48 13.32
N GLY A 218 7.84 -14.46 13.10
CA GLY A 218 6.88 -14.93 14.10
C GLY A 218 5.77 -13.91 14.30
N ARG A 219 5.38 -13.67 15.55
CA ARG A 219 4.28 -12.75 15.89
C ARG A 219 4.64 -11.32 15.48
N ALA A 220 3.77 -10.69 14.70
CA ALA A 220 3.96 -9.37 14.11
C ALA A 220 3.43 -8.22 14.96
N ASN A 221 2.72 -8.49 16.07
CA ASN A 221 2.08 -7.47 16.92
C ASN A 221 3.01 -6.30 17.27
N GLU A 222 4.12 -6.59 17.95
CA GLU A 222 5.10 -5.58 18.36
C GLU A 222 5.70 -4.81 17.16
N PHE A 223 5.94 -5.49 16.05
CA PHE A 223 6.46 -4.88 14.83
C PHE A 223 5.46 -3.88 14.22
N LEU A 224 4.20 -4.28 14.08
CA LEU A 224 3.14 -3.46 13.50
C LEU A 224 2.74 -2.32 14.44
N GLU A 225 2.67 -2.56 15.75
CA GLU A 225 2.42 -1.52 16.76
C GLU A 225 3.51 -0.46 16.75
N THR A 226 4.78 -0.87 16.61
CA THR A 226 5.92 0.07 16.50
C THR A 226 5.79 0.95 15.26
N ILE A 227 5.51 0.34 14.09
CA ILE A 227 5.32 1.08 12.84
C ILE A 227 4.13 2.04 12.98
N ALA A 228 2.97 1.55 13.42
CA ALA A 228 1.76 2.35 13.53
C ALA A 228 1.95 3.55 14.48
N SER A 229 2.58 3.34 15.63
CA SER A 229 2.85 4.41 16.59
C SER A 229 3.80 5.46 16.03
N ARG A 230 4.88 5.05 15.34
CA ARG A 230 5.86 5.98 14.77
C ARG A 230 5.32 6.73 13.57
N GLU A 231 4.67 6.04 12.63
CA GLU A 231 4.07 6.68 11.47
C GLU A 231 2.97 7.66 11.87
N THR A 232 2.19 7.36 12.91
CA THR A 232 1.20 8.30 13.45
C THR A 232 1.88 9.55 14.02
N ALA A 233 2.91 9.38 14.85
CA ALA A 233 3.64 10.52 15.42
C ALA A 233 4.31 11.39 14.35
N ILE A 234 4.89 10.75 13.31
CA ILE A 234 5.51 11.44 12.18
C ILE A 234 4.45 12.18 11.36
N MET A 235 3.31 11.54 11.06
CA MET A 235 2.19 12.19 10.36
C MET A 235 1.74 13.45 11.11
N GLU A 236 1.53 13.37 12.43
CA GLU A 236 1.12 14.50 13.26
C GLU A 236 2.17 15.62 13.25
N ALA A 237 3.45 15.29 13.38
CA ALA A 237 4.55 16.25 13.32
C ALA A 237 4.61 16.98 11.96
N LEU A 238 4.52 16.23 10.86
CA LEU A 238 4.53 16.82 9.51
C LEU A 238 3.37 17.77 9.26
N LEU A 239 2.17 17.41 9.74
CA LEU A 239 0.99 18.26 9.65
C LEU A 239 1.14 19.54 10.50
N ALA A 240 1.83 19.45 11.64
CA ALA A 240 2.21 20.60 12.46
C ALA A 240 3.37 21.43 11.86
N GLY A 241 4.02 20.95 10.79
CA GLY A 241 5.15 21.61 10.15
C GLY A 241 6.52 21.30 10.77
N ASP A 242 6.61 20.24 11.57
CA ASP A 242 7.85 19.74 12.14
C ASP A 242 8.44 18.64 11.25
N SER A 243 9.58 18.91 10.64
CA SER A 243 10.32 17.96 9.81
C SER A 243 11.41 17.18 10.56
N THR A 244 11.65 17.49 11.84
CA THR A 244 12.77 16.90 12.61
C THR A 244 12.63 15.40 12.86
N MET A 245 11.42 14.86 12.72
CA MET A 245 11.12 13.44 12.85
C MET A 245 11.49 12.62 11.59
N LEU A 246 12.01 13.23 10.53
CA LEU A 246 12.38 12.57 9.27
C LEU A 246 13.89 12.26 9.14
N ASP A 247 14.70 12.76 10.06
CA ASP A 247 16.17 12.67 10.06
C ASP A 247 16.70 11.53 10.93
#